data_AF-A0A507W6S0-F1
#
_entry.id   AF-A0A507W6S0-F1
#
_cell.length_a   1.000
_cell.length_b   1.000
_cell.length_c   1.000
_cell.angle_alpha   90.00
_cell.angle_beta   90.00
_cell.angle_gamma   90.00
#
_symmetry.space_group_name_H-M   'P 1'
#
loop_
_entity.id
_entity.type
_entity.pdbx_description
1 polymer ?
#
loop_
_entity_poly.entity_id
_entity_poly.type
_entity_poly.pdbx_seq_one_letter_code
_entity_poly.pdbx_strand_id
1 'polypeptide(L)' 'MMMPSLDVKSTLSIALQKSLVFAQCCVQQLCALCVYGVGFLCLILLGITAHTLLHGQHLHLTASIDGQEQMVLDLRPNTK' A
#
# COMPACT_ATOMS: atom_id res chain seq x y z
N MET A 1 21.79 -50.85 -9.02
CA MET A 1 20.57 -50.16 -8.56
C MET A 1 21.03 -48.79 -8.05
N MET A 2 20.88 -47.74 -8.87
CA MET A 2 21.45 -46.42 -8.58
C MET A 2 20.56 -45.36 -9.25
N MET A 3 19.62 -44.79 -8.49
CA MET A 3 18.82 -43.62 -8.91
C MET A 3 18.58 -42.56 -7.79
N PRO A 4 19.48 -42.32 -6.81
CA PRO A 4 19.24 -41.27 -5.82
C PRO A 4 19.38 -39.83 -6.38
N SER A 5 20.14 -39.63 -7.47
CA SER A 5 20.43 -38.28 -8.00
C SER A 5 19.26 -37.64 -8.77
N LEU A 6 18.41 -38.45 -9.40
CA LEU A 6 17.20 -37.98 -10.10
C LEU A 6 16.13 -37.48 -9.12
N ASP A 7 15.99 -38.15 -7.98
CA ASP A 7 15.03 -37.79 -6.92
C ASP A 7 15.38 -36.46 -6.24
N VAL A 8 16.66 -36.21 -5.96
CA VAL A 8 17.11 -34.96 -5.33
C VAL A 8 16.92 -33.76 -6.26
N LYS A 9 17.22 -33.92 -7.55
CA LYS A 9 17.05 -32.84 -8.55
C LYS A 9 15.58 -32.52 -8.78
N SER A 10 14.72 -33.54 -8.83
CA SER A 10 13.27 -33.41 -8.91
C SER A 10 12.71 -32.69 -7.68
N THR A 11 13.07 -33.15 -6.48
CA THR A 11 12.61 -32.56 -5.21
C THR A 11 13.03 -31.09 -5.07
N LEU A 12 14.27 -30.76 -5.46
CA LEU A 12 14.76 -29.39 -5.46
C LEU A 12 14.00 -28.50 -6.47
N SER A 13 13.71 -29.03 -7.66
CA SER A 13 12.93 -28.30 -8.67
C SER A 13 11.50 -28.02 -8.21
N ILE A 14 10.85 -28.98 -7.53
CA ILE A 14 9.51 -28.82 -6.97
C ILE A 14 9.53 -27.80 -5.83
N ALA A 15 10.55 -27.85 -4.96
CA ALA A 15 10.72 -26.89 -3.88
C ALA A 15 10.91 -25.45 -4.41
N LEU A 16 11.76 -25.27 -5.43
CA LEU A 16 11.97 -23.99 -6.10
C LEU A 16 10.70 -23.47 -6.80
N GLN A 17 9.95 -24.35 -7.44
CA GLN A 17 8.71 -23.95 -8.11
C GLN A 17 7.65 -23.51 -7.08
N LYS A 18 7.54 -24.22 -5.97
CA LYS A 18 6.62 -23.85 -4.88
C LYS A 18 7.04 -22.54 -4.19
N SER A 19 8.33 -22.33 -3.95
CA SER A 19 8.82 -21.09 -3.34
C SER A 19 8.60 -19.90 -4.26
N LEU A 20 8.78 -20.06 -5.57
CA LEU A 20 8.51 -19.03 -6.56
C LEU A 20 7.02 -18.65 -6.60
N VAL A 21 6.12 -19.65 -6.62
CA VAL A 21 4.67 -19.42 -6.58
C VAL A 21 4.25 -18.70 -5.30
N PHE A 22 4.83 -19.07 -4.16
CA PHE A 22 4.57 -18.39 -2.89
C PHE A 22 5.04 -16.93 -2.92
N ALA A 23 6.26 -16.67 -3.42
CA ALA A 23 6.79 -15.33 -3.56
C ALA A 23 5.91 -14.45 -4.47
N GLN A 24 5.45 -14.99 -5.60
CA GLN A 24 4.52 -14.30 -6.50
C GLN A 24 3.20 -13.97 -5.82
N CYS A 25 2.65 -14.90 -5.04
CA CYS A 25 1.43 -14.66 -4.25
C CYS A 25 1.61 -13.54 -3.22
N CYS A 26 2.73 -13.54 -2.48
CA CYS A 26 3.03 -12.49 -1.50
C CYS A 26 3.17 -11.12 -2.17
N VAL A 27 3.88 -11.03 -3.30
CA VAL A 27 4.01 -9.77 -4.05
C VAL A 27 2.65 -9.27 -4.52
N GLN A 28 1.81 -10.16 -5.05
CA GLN A 28 0.48 -9.80 -5.52
C GLN A 28 -0.42 -9.29 -4.36
N GLN A 29 -0.35 -9.92 -3.19
CA GLN A 29 -1.07 -9.48 -2.00
C GLN A 29 -0.56 -8.13 -1.47
N LEU A 30 0.75 -7.90 -1.47
CA LEU A 30 1.34 -6.61 -1.11
C LEU A 30 0.90 -5.51 -2.08
N CYS A 31 0.93 -5.77 -3.39
CA CYS A 31 0.44 -4.83 -4.39
C CYS A 31 -1.05 -4.53 -4.21
N ALA A 32 -1.87 -5.56 -3.96
CA ALA A 32 -3.28 -5.38 -3.68
C ALA A 32 -3.48 -4.50 -2.42
N LEU A 33 -2.77 -4.78 -1.33
CA LEU A 33 -2.82 -3.99 -0.11
C LEU A 33 -2.42 -2.54 -0.34
N CYS A 34 -1.36 -2.28 -1.12
CA CYS A 34 -0.95 -0.93 -1.48
C CYS A 34 -2.04 -0.21 -2.28
N VAL A 35 -2.62 -0.85 -3.29
CA VAL A 35 -3.67 -0.23 -4.13
C VAL A 35 -4.94 0.04 -3.33
N TYR A 36 -5.42 -0.95 -2.56
CA TYR A 36 -6.60 -0.77 -1.72
C TYR A 36 -6.35 0.24 -0.59
N GLY A 37 -5.16 0.23 0.01
CA GLY A 37 -4.77 1.19 1.03
C GLY A 37 -4.74 2.62 0.50
N VAL A 38 -4.13 2.85 -0.66
CA VAL A 38 -4.12 4.16 -1.33
C VAL A 38 -5.54 4.59 -1.71
N GLY A 39 -6.35 3.68 -2.27
CA GLY A 39 -7.74 3.96 -2.61
C GLY A 39 -8.58 4.37 -1.40
N PHE A 40 -8.45 3.64 -0.29
CA PHE A 40 -9.11 3.97 0.97
C PHE A 40 -8.65 5.33 1.52
N LEU A 41 -7.35 5.61 1.49
CA LEU A 41 -6.80 6.90 1.92
C LEU A 41 -7.36 8.04 1.07
N CYS A 42 -7.45 7.86 -0.25
CA CYS A 42 -8.06 8.84 -1.16
C CYS A 42 -9.53 9.09 -0.82
N LEU A 43 -10.32 8.05 -0.50
CA LEU A 43 -11.72 8.21 -0.10
C LEU A 43 -11.85 9.01 1.21
N ILE A 44 -10.97 8.77 2.20
CA ILE A 44 -10.93 9.55 3.44
C ILE A 44 -10.63 11.02 3.13
N LEU A 45 -9.58 11.28 2.34
CA LEU A 45 -9.19 12.65 1.99
C LEU A 45 -10.32 13.36 1.24
N LEU A 46 -10.96 12.71 0.27
CA LEU A 46 -12.13 13.22 -0.44
C LEU A 46 -13.27 13.56 0.52
N GLY A 47 -13.57 12.69 1.49
CA GLY A 47 -14.59 12.93 2.50
C GLY A 47 -14.28 14.15 3.37
N ILE A 48 -13.04 14.26 3.86
CA ILE A 48 -12.58 15.41 4.65
C ILE A 48 -12.68 16.70 3.81
N THR A 49 -12.12 16.69 2.60
CA THR A 49 -12.14 17.86 1.72
C THR A 49 -13.57 18.28 1.36
N ALA A 50 -14.47 17.35 1.04
CA ALA A 50 -15.87 17.64 0.77
C ALA A 50 -16.57 18.24 2.00
N HIS A 51 -16.36 17.68 3.18
CA HIS A 51 -16.92 18.20 4.42
C HIS A 51 -16.43 19.62 4.71
N THR A 52 -15.13 19.87 4.56
CA THR A 52 -14.52 21.19 4.74
C THR A 52 -15.10 22.21 3.74
N LEU A 53 -15.16 21.86 2.45
CA LEU A 53 -15.67 22.74 1.40
C LEU A 53 -17.15 23.09 1.61
N LEU A 54 -17.99 22.11 1.95
CA LEU A 54 -19.43 22.31 2.10
C LEU A 54 -19.82 23.08 3.36
N HIS A 55 -19.02 22.99 4.44
CA HIS A 55 -19.29 23.69 5.69
C HIS A 55 -18.45 24.97 5.86
N GLY A 56 -17.70 25.39 4.84
CA GLY A 56 -16.86 26.60 4.89
C GLY A 56 -15.80 26.55 6.00
N GLN A 57 -15.36 25.35 6.38
CA GLN A 57 -14.37 25.16 7.43
C GLN A 57 -12.95 25.39 6.89
N HIS A 58 -12.03 25.70 7.79
CA HIS A 58 -10.60 25.78 7.50
C HIS A 58 -9.99 24.39 7.63
N LEU A 59 -9.35 23.86 6.58
CA LEU A 59 -8.64 22.58 6.66
C LEU A 59 -7.15 22.84 6.75
N HIS A 60 -6.60 22.61 7.94
CA HIS A 60 -5.17 22.65 8.21
C HIS A 60 -4.69 21.21 8.42
N LEU A 61 -3.87 20.72 7.49
CA LEU A 61 -3.37 19.35 7.47
C LEU A 61 -1.85 19.40 7.61
N THR A 62 -1.33 18.83 8.70
CA THR A 62 0.11 18.72 8.94
C THR A 62 0.51 17.25 8.92
N ALA A 63 1.47 16.91 8.06
CA ALA A 63 2.10 15.60 8.04
C ALA A 63 3.50 15.74 8.64
N SER A 64 3.77 14.99 9.72
CA SER A 64 5.09 14.90 10.33
C SER A 64 5.59 13.46 10.35
N ILE A 65 6.90 13.30 10.16
CA ILE A 65 7.61 12.02 10.31
C ILE A 65 8.73 12.26 11.33
N ASP A 66 8.79 11.44 12.37
CA ASP A 66 9.76 11.56 13.48
C ASP A 66 9.78 12.96 14.13
N GLY A 67 8.60 13.59 14.23
CA GLY A 67 8.46 14.91 14.83
C GLY A 67 8.93 16.08 13.95
N GLN A 68 9.43 15.81 12.73
CA GLN A 68 9.69 16.84 11.74
C GLN A 68 8.49 17.01 10.81
N GLU A 69 7.98 18.24 10.72
CA GLU A 69 6.93 18.62 9.77
C GLU A 69 7.46 18.48 8.34
N GLN A 70 6.87 17.56 7.57
CA GLN A 70 7.25 17.31 6.19
C GLN A 70 6.33 18.00 5.20
N MET A 71 5.07 18.23 5.57
CA MET A 71 4.10 18.89 4.70
C MET A 71 3.03 19.60 5.52
N VAL A 72 2.74 20.84 5.11
CA VAL A 72 1.63 21.65 5.64
C VAL A 72 0.73 22.00 4.47
N LEU A 73 -0.54 21.62 4.56
CA LEU A 73 -1.58 21.97 3.60
C LEU A 73 -2.62 22.80 4.33
N ASP A 74 -2.75 24.07 3.95
CA ASP A 74 -3.74 24.98 4.52
C ASP A 74 -4.75 25.39 3.44
N LEU A 75 -6.00 24.98 3.62
CA LEU A 75 -7.11 25.23 2.71
C LEU A 75 -8.10 26.15 3.41
N ARG A 76 -8.12 27.40 2.97
CA ARG A 76 -9.02 28.45 3.48
C ARG A 76 -10.19 28.66 2.51
N PRO A 77 -11.44 28.84 3.01
CA PRO A 77 -12.55 29.19 2.15
C PRO A 77 -12.31 30.52 1.44
N ASN A 78 -12.57 30.56 0.13
CA ASN A 78 -12.44 31.76 -0.68
C ASN A 78 -13.68 32.64 -0.48
N THR A 79 -13.66 33.50 0.53
CA THR A 79 -14.69 34.52 0.76
C THR A 79 -14.39 35.74 -0.13
N LYS A 80 -15.09 35.85 -1.25
CA LYS A 80 -15.21 37.10 -2.01
C LYS A 80 -16.30 37.99 -1.43
#